data_AF-A0A820ANZ4-F1
#
_entry.id   AF-A0A820ANZ4-F1
#
_cell.length_a   1.000
_cell.length_b   1.000
_cell.length_c   1.000
_cell.angle_alpha   90.00
_cell.angle_beta   90.00
_cell.angle_gamma   90.00
#
_symmetry.space_group_name_H-M   'P 1'
#
loop_
_entity.id
_entity.type
_entity.pdbx_description
1 polymer ?
#
loop_
_entity_poly.entity_id
_entity_poly.type
_entity_poly.pdbx_seq_one_letter_code
_entity_poly.pdbx_strand_id
1 'polypeptide(L)'
;IFWQSGWNFMVEWLNTPLGQQRATLPSLYLFSQLILFIIYINQDCFYNYLVKEEFKFFAIIFLQCHTLITALNYIIQWASMWTLWDYYASDDWRLMLIVSIASILAIITLTGHSYDLVCSPFIMSYDSIQYNVRIETSFVTEKMSPFLLHILNYIFNEYIISLLSILVWHGSYTLLDVFLYPNNENMSAAISLLIGYVLFFILMYTQSFQNNIGLLSTFIHLNFPSFIQNLRHLCAFFSCIFLWRGYWILFDAHIATISFVHESPYTSYVIGIIISFIILSIMKIASSINGPMSHINDDEYNLFPLYSNCFLVKWFNRKKNPNELSSGLSKITNVEPFIIVSF
;
A
#
# COMPACT_ATOMS: atom_id res chain seq x y z
N ILE A 1 11.52 -5.76 8.80
CA ILE A 1 12.93 -6.03 8.47
C ILE A 1 13.17 -5.75 6.98
N PHE A 2 12.56 -6.49 6.04
CA PHE A 2 12.71 -6.25 4.58
C PHE A 2 12.75 -4.77 4.19
N TRP A 3 11.67 -4.03 4.50
CA TRP A 3 11.55 -2.61 4.18
C TRP A 3 12.60 -1.74 4.86
N GLN A 4 12.81 -1.90 6.17
CA GLN A 4 13.79 -1.09 6.91
C GLN A 4 15.23 -1.32 6.45
N SER A 5 15.59 -2.58 6.17
CA SER A 5 16.91 -2.90 5.62
C SER A 5 17.10 -2.30 4.23
N GLY A 6 16.08 -2.37 3.37
CA GLY A 6 16.12 -1.72 2.05
C GLY A 6 16.18 -0.20 2.13
N TRP A 7 15.44 0.40 3.06
CA TRP A 7 15.45 1.84 3.30
C TRP A 7 16.83 2.31 3.78
N ASN A 8 17.39 1.68 4.81
CA ASN A 8 18.70 2.05 5.34
C ASN A 8 19.81 1.79 4.32
N PHE A 9 19.70 0.74 3.49
CA PHE A 9 20.60 0.55 2.35
C PHE A 9 20.58 1.75 1.40
N MET A 10 19.38 2.25 1.05
CA MET A 10 19.24 3.43 0.19
C MET A 10 19.84 4.67 0.84
N VAL A 11 19.54 4.92 2.12
CA VAL A 11 20.07 6.07 2.87
C VAL A 11 21.61 6.03 2.93
N GLU A 12 22.20 4.90 3.28
CA GLU A 12 23.67 4.72 3.29
C GLU A 12 24.29 4.88 1.89
N TRP A 13 23.60 4.40 0.85
CA TRP A 13 24.07 4.58 -0.52
C TRP A 13 23.99 6.04 -0.97
N LEU A 14 22.95 6.76 -0.58
CA LEU A 14 22.77 8.19 -0.88
C LEU A 14 23.84 9.07 -0.20
N ASN A 15 24.41 8.62 0.91
CA ASN A 15 25.53 9.30 1.57
C ASN A 15 26.88 9.17 0.83
N THR A 16 26.98 8.31 -0.19
CA THR A 16 28.20 8.18 -1.01
C THR A 16 28.42 9.40 -1.93
N PRO A 17 29.64 9.63 -2.47
CA PRO A 17 29.92 10.75 -3.37
C PRO A 17 29.04 10.78 -4.63
N LEU A 18 28.60 9.61 -5.10
CA LEU A 18 27.66 9.50 -6.22
C LEU A 18 26.22 9.81 -5.77
N GLY A 19 25.85 9.33 -4.59
CA GLY A 19 24.53 9.57 -3.98
C GLY A 19 24.24 11.05 -3.72
N GLN A 20 25.24 11.81 -3.27
CA GLN A 20 25.11 13.23 -2.93
C GLN A 20 24.90 14.15 -4.15
N GLN A 21 25.07 13.66 -5.37
CA GLN A 21 24.80 14.49 -6.55
C GLN A 21 23.30 14.77 -6.67
N ARG A 22 22.93 16.04 -6.87
CA ARG A 22 21.52 16.48 -6.97
C ARG A 22 20.71 15.74 -8.03
N ALA A 23 21.35 15.26 -9.09
CA ALA A 23 20.70 14.53 -10.18
C ALA A 23 20.43 13.06 -9.83
N THR A 24 21.15 12.47 -8.86
CA THR A 24 21.08 11.04 -8.55
C THR A 24 19.71 10.64 -8.02
N LEU A 25 19.16 11.41 -7.08
CA LEU A 25 17.90 11.07 -6.42
C LEU A 25 16.69 11.14 -7.38
N PRO A 26 16.49 12.21 -8.20
CA PRO A 26 15.48 12.19 -9.26
C PRO A 26 15.71 11.07 -10.29
N SER A 27 16.97 10.77 -10.61
CA SER A 27 17.31 9.73 -11.60
C SER A 27 16.96 8.32 -11.11
N LEU A 28 17.20 8.02 -9.83
CA LEU A 28 16.78 6.77 -9.19
C LEU A 28 15.26 6.64 -9.17
N TYR A 29 14.55 7.70 -8.80
CA TYR A 29 13.09 7.72 -8.84
C TYR A 29 12.57 7.43 -10.25
N LEU A 30 13.07 8.15 -11.27
CA LEU A 30 12.66 7.96 -12.67
C LEU A 30 13.01 6.56 -13.20
N PHE A 31 14.16 6.01 -12.79
CA PHE A 31 14.54 4.65 -13.14
C PHE A 31 13.60 3.60 -12.54
N SER A 32 13.23 3.77 -11.27
CA SER A 32 12.23 2.90 -10.61
C SER A 32 10.87 3.01 -11.29
N GLN A 33 10.43 4.23 -11.62
CA GLN A 33 9.20 4.48 -12.38
C GLN A 33 9.21 3.77 -13.74
N LEU A 34 10.34 3.81 -14.46
CA LEU A 34 10.46 3.10 -15.74
C LEU A 34 10.28 1.58 -15.59
N ILE A 35 10.84 0.97 -14.54
CA ILE A 35 10.69 -0.46 -14.30
C ILE A 35 9.23 -0.80 -13.96
N LEU A 36 8.60 -0.02 -13.07
CA LEU A 36 7.18 -0.19 -12.73
C LEU A 36 6.31 -0.04 -13.98
N PHE A 37 6.56 0.95 -14.83
CA PHE A 37 5.86 1.12 -16.09
C PHE A 37 5.96 -0.11 -17.01
N ILE A 38 7.16 -0.69 -17.13
CA ILE A 38 7.39 -1.92 -17.90
C ILE A 38 6.58 -3.08 -17.30
N ILE A 39 6.52 -3.19 -15.98
CA ILE A 39 5.71 -4.20 -15.29
C ILE A 39 4.23 -4.04 -15.63
N TYR A 40 3.68 -2.82 -15.52
CA TYR A 40 2.28 -2.53 -15.82
C TYR A 40 1.90 -2.85 -17.28
N ILE A 41 2.75 -2.52 -18.25
CA ILE A 41 2.46 -2.80 -19.66
C ILE A 41 2.52 -4.30 -19.97
N ASN A 42 3.46 -5.02 -19.34
CA ASN A 42 3.70 -6.43 -19.64
C ASN A 42 2.91 -7.40 -18.74
N GLN A 43 2.07 -6.89 -17.83
CA GLN A 43 1.36 -7.71 -16.85
C GLN A 43 0.51 -8.82 -17.48
N ASP A 44 -0.20 -8.56 -18.59
CA ASP A 44 -1.02 -9.58 -19.26
C ASP A 44 -0.17 -10.67 -19.92
N CYS A 45 0.95 -10.27 -20.53
CA CYS A 45 1.87 -11.21 -21.16
C CYS A 45 2.48 -12.13 -20.10
N PHE A 46 2.95 -11.56 -19.00
CA PHE A 46 3.55 -12.30 -17.90
C PHE A 46 2.53 -13.19 -17.17
N TYR A 47 1.31 -12.70 -16.94
CA TYR A 47 0.22 -13.50 -16.39
C TYR A 47 -0.09 -14.71 -17.27
N ASN A 48 -0.28 -14.49 -18.57
CA ASN A 48 -0.59 -15.55 -19.52
C ASN A 48 0.55 -16.57 -19.64
N TYR A 49 1.80 -16.13 -19.50
CA TYR A 49 2.96 -17.00 -19.44
C TYR A 49 2.90 -17.89 -18.20
N LEU A 50 2.80 -17.30 -17.01
CA LEU A 50 2.79 -18.04 -15.74
C LEU A 50 1.62 -19.02 -15.60
N VAL A 51 0.43 -18.68 -16.13
CA VAL A 51 -0.73 -19.57 -16.11
C VAL A 51 -0.57 -20.76 -17.07
N LYS A 52 0.12 -20.56 -18.20
CA LYS A 52 0.36 -21.62 -19.19
C LYS A 52 1.54 -22.51 -18.87
N GLU A 53 2.42 -22.09 -17.95
CA GLU A 53 3.60 -22.86 -17.56
C GLU A 53 3.21 -24.23 -16.97
N GLU A 54 3.61 -25.30 -17.65
CA GLU A 54 3.35 -26.67 -17.22
C GLU A 54 4.14 -27.02 -15.95
N PHE A 55 5.35 -26.45 -15.82
CA PHE A 55 6.21 -26.65 -14.68
C PHE A 55 5.92 -25.64 -13.56
N LYS A 56 5.00 -26.02 -12.66
CA LYS A 56 4.59 -25.21 -11.50
C LYS A 56 5.77 -24.67 -10.67
N PHE A 57 6.88 -25.39 -10.61
CA PHE A 57 8.08 -24.94 -9.90
C PHE A 57 8.70 -23.69 -10.52
N PHE A 58 8.85 -23.63 -11.84
CA PHE A 58 9.39 -22.45 -12.52
C PHE A 58 8.43 -21.28 -12.44
N ALA A 59 7.12 -21.52 -12.54
CA ALA A 59 6.11 -20.49 -12.35
C ALA A 59 6.21 -19.83 -10.97
N ILE A 60 6.45 -20.61 -9.90
CA ILE A 60 6.67 -20.09 -8.55
C ILE A 60 7.94 -19.25 -8.49
N ILE A 61 9.06 -19.73 -9.05
CA ILE A 61 10.32 -18.96 -9.05
C ILE A 61 10.14 -17.62 -9.78
N PHE A 62 9.56 -17.63 -10.97
CA PHE A 62 9.33 -16.40 -11.74
C PHE A 62 8.39 -15.44 -11.01
N LEU A 63 7.34 -15.95 -10.36
CA LEU A 63 6.45 -15.15 -9.53
C LEU A 63 7.19 -14.48 -8.36
N GLN A 64 8.05 -15.22 -7.66
CA GLN A 64 8.83 -14.69 -6.54
C GLN A 64 9.87 -13.68 -7.00
N CYS A 65 10.55 -13.93 -8.13
CA CYS A 65 11.46 -12.96 -8.74
C CYS A 65 10.73 -11.66 -9.10
N HIS A 66 9.55 -11.76 -9.72
CA HIS A 66 8.70 -10.60 -10.01
C HIS A 66 8.33 -9.85 -8.73
N THR A 67 7.82 -10.54 -7.72
CA THR A 67 7.47 -9.93 -6.42
C THR A 67 8.66 -9.21 -5.80
N LEU A 68 9.86 -9.80 -5.80
CA LEU A 68 11.07 -9.18 -5.26
C LEU A 68 11.48 -7.93 -6.05
N ILE A 69 11.46 -8.00 -7.38
CA ILE A 69 11.79 -6.85 -8.24
C ILE A 69 10.82 -5.70 -7.98
N THR A 70 9.52 -5.99 -7.93
CA THR A 70 8.49 -4.98 -7.62
C THR A 70 8.72 -4.38 -6.23
N ALA A 71 8.99 -5.20 -5.21
CA ALA A 71 9.24 -4.75 -3.84
C ALA A 71 10.43 -3.80 -3.73
N LEU A 72 11.54 -4.14 -4.39
CA LEU A 72 12.75 -3.31 -4.41
C LEU A 72 12.50 -1.98 -5.14
N ASN A 73 11.70 -1.98 -6.20
CA ASN A 73 11.30 -0.75 -6.88
C ASN A 73 10.44 0.14 -5.99
N TYR A 74 9.49 -0.43 -5.23
CA TYR A 74 8.72 0.35 -4.28
C TYR A 74 9.60 0.99 -3.18
N ILE A 75 10.59 0.25 -2.67
CA ILE A 75 11.57 0.82 -1.73
C ILE A 75 12.32 2.00 -2.37
N ILE A 76 12.80 1.86 -3.60
CA ILE A 76 13.52 2.93 -4.31
C ILE A 76 12.60 4.14 -4.55
N GLN A 77 11.37 3.92 -5.04
CA GLN A 77 10.38 4.97 -5.27
C GLN A 77 10.09 5.74 -3.98
N TRP A 78 9.75 5.04 -2.91
CA TRP A 78 9.38 5.63 -1.62
C TRP A 78 10.57 6.35 -0.99
N ALA A 79 11.73 5.69 -0.85
CA ALA A 79 12.92 6.31 -0.25
C ALA A 79 13.39 7.53 -1.04
N SER A 80 13.35 7.46 -2.38
CA SER A 80 13.75 8.59 -3.22
C SER A 80 12.80 9.77 -3.08
N MET A 81 11.50 9.53 -3.13
CA MET A 81 10.50 10.59 -3.03
C MET A 81 10.45 11.22 -1.63
N TRP A 82 10.58 10.40 -0.59
CA TRP A 82 10.67 10.84 0.80
C TRP A 82 11.88 11.76 1.00
N THR A 83 13.05 11.33 0.54
CA THR A 83 14.29 12.13 0.64
C THR A 83 14.24 13.38 -0.23
N LEU A 84 13.57 13.35 -1.40
CA LEU A 84 13.35 14.53 -2.23
C LEU A 84 12.53 15.57 -1.46
N TRP A 85 11.50 15.11 -0.75
CA TRP A 85 10.69 15.97 0.08
C TRP A 85 11.51 16.58 1.21
N ASP A 86 12.31 15.79 1.93
CA ASP A 86 13.20 16.30 2.99
C ASP A 86 14.20 17.35 2.46
N TYR A 87 14.68 17.21 1.22
CA TYR A 87 15.66 18.13 0.65
C TYR A 87 15.04 19.45 0.16
N TYR A 88 13.80 19.42 -0.34
CA TYR A 88 13.17 20.56 -1.03
C TYR A 88 12.03 21.22 -0.24
N ALA A 89 11.41 20.51 0.70
CA ALA A 89 10.36 21.06 1.56
C ALA A 89 10.95 21.62 2.87
N SER A 90 10.21 22.50 3.54
CA SER A 90 10.60 23.01 4.85
C SER A 90 10.18 22.05 5.96
N ASP A 91 11.01 21.88 6.99
CA ASP A 91 10.75 21.08 8.20
C ASP A 91 9.64 21.65 9.13
N ASP A 92 8.78 22.53 8.62
CA ASP A 92 7.66 23.07 9.39
C ASP A 92 6.55 22.02 9.54
N TRP A 93 6.35 21.57 10.77
CA TRP A 93 5.29 20.62 11.12
C TRP A 93 3.89 21.09 10.72
N ARG A 94 3.65 22.41 10.63
CA ARG A 94 2.36 22.97 10.17
C ARG A 94 2.15 22.72 8.69
N LEU A 95 3.19 22.91 7.88
CA LEU A 95 3.15 22.60 6.46
C LEU A 95 2.89 21.09 6.26
N MET A 96 3.61 20.24 7.00
CA MET A 96 3.42 18.79 6.94
C MET A 96 2.01 18.35 7.31
N LEU A 97 1.42 18.95 8.35
CA LEU A 97 0.03 18.70 8.73
C LEU A 97 -0.95 19.10 7.62
N ILE A 98 -0.79 20.30 7.05
CA ILE A 98 -1.67 20.81 5.98
C ILE A 98 -1.56 19.92 4.73
N VAL A 99 -0.34 19.58 4.31
CA VAL A 99 -0.09 18.72 3.14
C VAL A 99 -0.64 17.31 3.36
N SER A 100 -0.49 16.75 4.56
CA SER A 100 -1.06 15.43 4.89
C SER A 100 -2.58 15.43 4.83
N ILE A 101 -3.24 16.43 5.43
CA ILE A 101 -4.70 16.55 5.39
C ILE A 101 -5.18 16.75 3.94
N ALA A 102 -4.52 17.62 3.18
CA ALA A 102 -4.86 17.85 1.77
C ALA A 102 -4.70 16.58 0.94
N SER A 103 -3.65 15.79 1.19
CA SER A 103 -3.39 14.53 0.49
C SER A 103 -4.41 13.44 0.85
N ILE A 104 -4.81 13.32 2.12
CA ILE A 104 -5.91 12.43 2.54
C ILE A 104 -7.21 12.80 1.82
N LEU A 105 -7.56 14.08 1.80
CA LEU A 105 -8.77 14.55 1.12
C LEU A 105 -8.70 14.29 -0.39
N ALA A 106 -7.53 14.49 -1.01
CA ALA A 106 -7.31 14.18 -2.42
C ALA A 106 -7.49 12.69 -2.71
N ILE A 107 -6.89 11.80 -1.91
CA ILE A 107 -7.08 10.34 -2.04
C ILE A 107 -8.56 9.98 -1.95
N ILE A 108 -9.25 10.41 -0.88
CA ILE A 108 -10.68 10.12 -0.69
C ILE A 108 -11.53 10.67 -1.85
N THR A 109 -11.18 11.83 -2.41
CA THR A 109 -11.90 12.42 -3.55
C THR A 109 -11.67 11.62 -4.84
N LEU A 110 -10.44 11.14 -5.06
CA LEU A 110 -10.06 10.42 -6.27
C LEU A 110 -10.55 8.97 -6.26
N THR A 111 -10.34 8.24 -5.17
CA THR A 111 -10.64 6.80 -5.07
C THR A 111 -11.99 6.53 -4.41
N GLY A 112 -12.54 7.51 -3.67
CA GLY A 112 -13.74 7.32 -2.85
C GLY A 112 -13.43 6.74 -1.47
N HIS A 113 -12.18 6.34 -1.20
CA HIS A 113 -11.80 5.69 0.04
C HIS A 113 -10.38 6.00 0.53
N SER A 114 -10.13 5.88 1.83
CA SER A 114 -8.78 5.99 2.43
C SER A 114 -8.05 4.64 2.58
N TYR A 115 -8.59 3.57 2.00
CA TYR A 115 -8.03 2.21 2.11
C TYR A 115 -6.62 2.08 1.52
N ASP A 116 -6.28 2.84 0.46
CA ASP A 116 -4.96 2.81 -0.18
C ASP A 116 -3.80 3.23 0.75
N LEU A 117 -4.11 3.92 1.85
CA LEU A 117 -3.12 4.32 2.86
C LEU A 117 -2.74 3.18 3.81
N VAL A 118 -3.59 2.16 3.93
CA VAL A 118 -3.41 1.05 4.86
C VAL A 118 -2.42 0.04 4.27
N CYS A 119 -1.59 -0.55 5.11
CA CYS A 119 -0.64 -1.60 4.72
C CYS A 119 -0.63 -2.74 5.76
N SER A 120 0.37 -3.62 5.69
CA SER A 120 0.63 -4.61 6.74
C SER A 120 0.70 -3.93 8.13
N PRO A 121 0.16 -4.52 9.21
CA PRO A 121 -0.36 -5.89 9.32
C PRO A 121 -1.84 -6.07 8.96
N PHE A 122 -2.56 -5.00 8.59
CA PHE A 122 -3.98 -5.13 8.25
C PHE A 122 -4.19 -5.77 6.89
N ILE A 123 -3.33 -5.45 5.92
CA ILE A 123 -3.39 -6.06 4.60
C ILE A 123 -2.25 -7.07 4.49
N MET A 124 -2.64 -8.33 4.28
CA MET A 124 -1.74 -9.42 3.93
C MET A 124 -2.24 -10.04 2.63
N SER A 125 -1.32 -10.30 1.72
CA SER A 125 -1.60 -10.97 0.46
C SER A 125 -0.93 -12.31 0.43
N TYR A 126 -1.64 -13.27 -0.14
CA TYR A 126 -1.08 -14.55 -0.50
C TYR A 126 -0.38 -14.46 -1.86
N ASP A 127 0.70 -15.22 -1.99
CA ASP A 127 1.43 -15.34 -3.24
C ASP A 127 0.58 -16.09 -4.27
N SER A 128 -0.15 -15.32 -5.08
CA SER A 128 -0.95 -15.85 -6.19
C SER A 128 -0.54 -15.18 -7.50
N ILE A 129 -0.66 -15.92 -8.60
CA ILE A 129 -0.38 -15.39 -9.94
C ILE A 129 -1.35 -14.25 -10.28
N GLN A 130 -2.61 -14.36 -9.86
CA GLN A 130 -3.62 -13.35 -10.14
C GLN A 130 -3.31 -12.03 -9.43
N TYR A 131 -3.12 -12.04 -8.12
CA TYR A 131 -2.98 -10.81 -7.34
C TYR A 131 -1.59 -10.18 -7.43
N ASN A 132 -0.53 -10.97 -7.67
CA ASN A 132 0.82 -10.41 -7.73
C ASN A 132 1.15 -9.84 -9.11
N VAL A 133 0.47 -10.31 -10.16
CA VAL A 133 0.77 -9.91 -11.54
C VAL A 133 -0.26 -8.95 -12.09
N ARG A 134 -1.56 -9.21 -11.89
CA ARG A 134 -2.61 -8.35 -12.42
C ARG A 134 -2.87 -7.21 -11.45
N ILE A 135 -2.66 -6.00 -11.93
CA ILE A 135 -2.95 -4.78 -11.22
C ILE A 135 -4.31 -4.30 -11.69
N GLU A 136 -5.31 -4.57 -10.85
CA GLU A 136 -6.68 -4.18 -11.14
C GLU A 136 -6.86 -2.66 -11.13
N THR A 137 -7.97 -2.21 -11.73
CA THR A 137 -8.24 -0.79 -11.87
C THR A 137 -9.67 -0.47 -11.58
N SER A 138 -9.88 0.70 -11.00
CA SER A 138 -11.22 1.24 -10.88
C SER A 138 -11.76 1.75 -12.22
N PHE A 139 -10.92 2.03 -13.23
CA PHE A 139 -11.28 2.66 -14.51
C PHE A 139 -11.91 1.72 -15.56
N VAL A 140 -12.46 0.58 -15.16
CA VAL A 140 -13.03 -0.39 -16.10
C VAL A 140 -14.16 0.28 -16.90
N THR A 141 -13.86 0.58 -18.16
CA THR A 141 -14.83 1.01 -19.16
C THR A 141 -14.74 0.04 -20.31
N GLU A 142 -15.89 -0.53 -20.72
CA GLU A 142 -16.00 -1.61 -21.71
C GLU A 142 -15.40 -1.31 -23.09
N LYS A 143 -14.95 -0.08 -23.36
CA LYS A 143 -14.55 0.40 -24.69
C LYS A 143 -13.06 0.76 -24.81
N MET A 144 -12.26 0.59 -23.76
CA MET A 144 -10.85 1.00 -23.78
C MET A 144 -9.93 -0.16 -24.19
N SER A 145 -8.88 0.12 -24.97
CA SER A 145 -7.88 -0.91 -25.30
C SER A 145 -7.10 -1.31 -24.03
N PRO A 146 -6.74 -2.60 -23.87
CA PRO A 146 -5.99 -3.06 -22.69
C PRO A 146 -4.69 -2.28 -22.46
N PHE A 147 -3.97 -1.96 -23.53
CA PHE A 147 -2.75 -1.16 -23.45
C PHE A 147 -2.97 0.24 -22.87
N LEU A 148 -4.01 0.95 -23.31
CA LEU A 148 -4.33 2.28 -22.78
C LEU A 148 -4.78 2.19 -21.32
N LEU A 149 -5.51 1.14 -20.96
CA LEU A 149 -5.91 0.89 -19.58
C LEU A 149 -4.69 0.73 -18.67
N HIS A 150 -3.69 -0.05 -19.09
CA HIS A 150 -2.45 -0.26 -18.32
C HIS A 150 -1.67 1.03 -18.09
N ILE A 151 -1.58 1.89 -19.11
CA ILE A 151 -0.95 3.21 -18.99
C ILE A 151 -1.69 4.08 -17.98
N LEU A 152 -3.03 4.14 -18.06
CA LEU A 152 -3.82 4.95 -17.14
C LEU A 152 -3.74 4.41 -15.71
N ASN A 153 -3.72 3.09 -15.53
CA ASN A 153 -3.57 2.45 -14.22
C ASN A 153 -2.23 2.79 -13.61
N TYR A 154 -1.16 2.71 -14.39
CA TYR A 154 0.17 3.10 -13.96
C TYR A 154 0.20 4.57 -13.55
N ILE A 155 -0.30 5.48 -14.39
CA ILE A 155 -0.31 6.92 -14.06
C ILE A 155 -1.12 7.18 -12.78
N PHE A 156 -2.29 6.56 -12.65
CA PHE A 156 -3.14 6.81 -11.50
C PHE A 156 -2.56 6.21 -10.21
N ASN A 157 -2.20 4.94 -10.21
CA ASN A 157 -1.75 4.25 -9.00
C ASN A 157 -0.31 4.66 -8.62
N GLU A 158 0.62 4.64 -9.58
CA GLU A 158 2.04 4.84 -9.29
C GLU A 158 2.46 6.30 -9.21
N TYR A 159 1.84 7.20 -9.99
CA TYR A 159 2.19 8.62 -9.89
C TYR A 159 1.26 9.40 -8.97
N ILE A 160 -0.05 9.16 -8.99
CA ILE A 160 -0.99 9.99 -8.23
C ILE A 160 -1.18 9.41 -6.83
N ILE A 161 -1.64 8.17 -6.72
CA ILE A 161 -1.98 7.57 -5.42
C ILE A 161 -0.73 7.30 -4.58
N SER A 162 0.34 6.74 -5.16
CA SER A 162 1.60 6.50 -4.45
C SER A 162 2.22 7.80 -3.92
N LEU A 163 2.28 8.86 -4.75
CA LEU A 163 2.80 10.17 -4.31
C LEU A 163 1.99 10.77 -3.16
N LEU A 164 0.66 10.77 -3.27
CA LEU A 164 -0.20 11.27 -2.20
C LEU A 164 -0.02 10.43 -0.93
N SER A 165 0.11 9.12 -1.06
CA SER A 165 0.34 8.22 0.07
C SER A 165 1.66 8.52 0.77
N ILE A 166 2.74 8.70 0.01
CA ILE A 166 4.06 9.08 0.54
C ILE A 166 3.96 10.39 1.33
N LEU A 167 3.24 11.39 0.82
CA LEU A 167 3.05 12.67 1.53
C LEU A 167 2.32 12.52 2.87
N VAL A 168 1.27 11.69 2.91
CA VAL A 168 0.53 11.46 4.16
C VAL A 168 1.38 10.68 5.17
N TRP A 169 2.09 9.64 4.72
CA TRP A 169 2.99 8.86 5.56
C TRP A 169 4.14 9.72 6.10
N HIS A 170 4.80 10.47 5.22
CA HIS A 170 5.88 11.40 5.55
C HIS A 170 5.45 12.43 6.60
N GLY A 171 4.35 13.15 6.34
CA GLY A 171 3.91 14.18 7.26
C GLY A 171 3.43 13.60 8.60
N SER A 172 2.87 12.39 8.60
CA SER A 172 2.50 11.71 9.85
C SER A 172 3.72 11.30 10.67
N TYR A 173 4.77 10.78 10.04
CA TYR A 173 6.04 10.47 10.72
C TYR A 173 6.67 11.75 11.30
N THR A 174 6.78 12.79 10.49
CA THR A 174 7.36 14.08 10.92
C THR A 174 6.62 14.67 12.12
N LEU A 175 5.28 14.61 12.13
CA LEU A 175 4.49 15.05 13.28
C LEU A 175 4.79 14.22 14.53
N LEU A 176 4.86 12.89 14.40
CA LEU A 176 5.18 12.03 15.53
C LEU A 176 6.60 12.25 16.04
N ASP A 177 7.56 12.53 15.17
CA ASP A 177 8.94 12.81 15.58
C ASP A 177 9.06 14.12 16.36
N VAL A 178 8.24 15.13 16.03
CA VAL A 178 8.17 16.40 16.78
C VAL A 178 7.48 16.24 18.13
N PHE A 179 6.37 15.48 18.19
CA PHE A 179 5.48 15.48 19.36
C PHE A 179 5.61 14.26 20.30
N LEU A 180 6.04 13.10 19.80
CA LEU A 180 6.03 11.85 20.55
C LEU A 180 7.42 11.51 21.10
N TYR A 181 7.71 11.99 22.30
CA TYR A 181 8.97 11.72 23.02
C TYR A 181 10.22 11.97 22.16
N PRO A 182 10.42 13.20 21.63
CA PRO A 182 11.52 13.51 20.71
C PRO A 182 12.91 13.23 21.28
N ASN A 183 13.06 13.24 22.61
CA ASN A 183 14.34 13.06 23.30
C ASN A 183 14.57 11.62 23.81
N ASN A 184 13.63 10.70 23.58
CA ASN A 184 13.73 9.33 24.08
C ASN A 184 13.16 8.34 23.07
N GLU A 185 14.02 7.85 22.19
CA GLU A 185 13.69 6.92 21.11
C GLU A 185 13.01 5.63 21.62
N ASN A 186 13.53 5.03 22.70
CA ASN A 186 12.97 3.80 23.26
C ASN A 186 11.53 4.01 23.79
N MET A 187 11.29 5.12 24.48
CA MET A 187 9.95 5.45 24.98
C MET A 187 9.01 5.80 23.82
N SER A 188 9.51 6.53 22.83
CA SER A 188 8.79 6.86 21.60
C SER A 188 8.37 5.60 20.85
N ALA A 189 9.26 4.63 20.70
CA ALA A 189 8.99 3.34 20.08
C ALA A 189 7.99 2.52 20.89
N ALA A 190 8.18 2.40 22.21
CA ALA A 190 7.30 1.64 23.09
C ALA A 190 5.85 2.17 23.05
N ILE A 191 5.68 3.49 23.11
CA ILE A 191 4.35 4.10 23.06
C ILE A 191 3.76 4.00 21.66
N SER A 192 4.57 4.13 20.60
CA SER A 192 4.09 3.91 19.24
C SER A 192 3.54 2.49 19.09
N LEU A 193 4.29 1.47 19.51
CA LEU A 193 3.81 0.08 19.47
C LEU A 193 2.57 -0.14 20.33
N LEU A 194 2.51 0.45 21.54
CA LEU A 194 1.35 0.33 22.42
C LEU A 194 0.08 0.88 21.76
N ILE A 195 0.13 2.11 21.25
CA ILE A 195 -1.01 2.75 20.57
C ILE A 195 -1.38 1.95 19.31
N GLY A 196 -0.37 1.58 18.51
CA GLY A 196 -0.53 0.82 17.28
C GLY A 196 -1.27 -0.50 17.52
N TYR A 197 -0.82 -1.30 18.49
CA TYR A 197 -1.42 -2.59 18.81
C TYR A 197 -2.79 -2.49 19.47
N VAL A 198 -3.01 -1.52 20.36
CA VAL A 198 -4.33 -1.31 20.96
C VAL A 198 -5.35 -0.99 19.85
N LEU A 199 -5.02 -0.09 18.93
CA LEU A 199 -5.88 0.21 17.78
C LEU A 199 -6.06 -1.03 16.89
N PHE A 200 -4.98 -1.76 16.59
CA PHE A 200 -5.03 -2.97 15.77
C PHE A 200 -6.01 -4.02 16.33
N PHE A 201 -5.86 -4.40 17.60
CA PHE A 201 -6.72 -5.42 18.20
C PHE A 201 -8.17 -4.96 18.32
N ILE A 202 -8.42 -3.69 18.64
CA ILE A 202 -9.78 -3.12 18.65
C ILE A 202 -10.40 -3.21 17.26
N LEU A 203 -9.68 -2.80 16.21
CA LEU A 203 -10.16 -2.81 14.84
C LEU A 203 -10.42 -4.23 14.33
N MET A 204 -9.51 -5.18 14.61
CA MET A 204 -9.67 -6.59 14.26
C MET A 204 -10.86 -7.24 14.97
N TYR A 205 -11.07 -6.93 16.27
CA TYR A 205 -12.20 -7.47 17.01
C TYR A 205 -13.54 -6.89 16.54
N THR A 206 -13.58 -5.58 16.26
CA THR A 206 -14.81 -4.89 15.81
C THR A 206 -15.18 -5.18 14.36
N GLN A 207 -14.25 -5.67 13.55
CA GLN A 207 -14.45 -6.07 12.16
C GLN A 207 -15.57 -7.11 12.01
N SER A 208 -15.60 -8.14 12.86
CA SER A 208 -16.61 -9.21 12.81
C SER A 208 -18.03 -8.70 13.11
N PHE A 209 -18.17 -7.71 14.00
CA PHE A 209 -19.46 -7.13 14.35
C PHE A 209 -20.04 -6.27 13.23
N GLN A 210 -19.21 -5.69 12.37
CA GLN A 210 -19.66 -4.76 11.34
C GLN A 210 -20.48 -5.45 10.23
N ASN A 211 -20.16 -6.71 9.90
CA ASN A 211 -20.94 -7.48 8.93
C ASN A 211 -22.35 -7.83 9.45
N ASN A 212 -22.55 -7.82 10.78
CA ASN A 212 -23.82 -8.14 11.43
C ASN A 212 -24.67 -6.90 11.79
N ILE A 213 -24.10 -5.69 11.75
CA ILE A 213 -24.84 -4.45 11.95
C ILE A 213 -25.51 -4.05 10.63
N GLY A 214 -26.48 -4.85 10.21
CA GLY A 214 -27.42 -4.51 9.13
C GLY A 214 -28.58 -3.62 9.60
N LEU A 215 -28.45 -2.86 10.70
CA LEU A 215 -29.62 -2.56 11.53
C LEU A 215 -29.78 -1.15 12.12
N LEU A 216 -29.19 -0.10 11.54
CA LEU A 216 -29.74 1.25 11.78
C LEU A 216 -29.70 2.10 10.51
N SER A 217 -30.77 2.00 9.72
CA SER A 217 -31.11 2.93 8.65
C SER A 217 -31.49 4.29 9.24
N THR A 218 -30.50 4.99 9.78
CA THR A 218 -30.61 6.41 10.09
C THR A 218 -30.38 7.21 8.81
N PHE A 219 -31.00 8.39 8.69
CA PHE A 219 -30.90 9.29 7.53
C PHE A 219 -29.45 9.55 7.04
N ILE A 220 -28.47 9.40 7.95
CA ILE A 220 -27.03 9.46 7.68
C ILE A 220 -26.58 8.32 6.74
N HIS A 221 -27.11 7.10 6.88
CA HIS A 221 -26.71 5.92 6.11
C HIS A 221 -27.08 5.99 4.62
N LEU A 222 -28.02 6.84 4.21
CA LEU A 222 -28.37 7.02 2.79
C LEU A 222 -27.28 7.78 2.01
N ASN A 223 -26.42 8.55 2.69
CA ASN A 223 -25.32 9.32 2.06
C ASN A 223 -23.92 9.00 2.61
N PHE A 224 -23.79 8.38 3.80
CA PHE A 224 -22.53 8.20 4.54
C PHE A 224 -22.02 6.75 4.79
N PRO A 225 -22.41 5.66 4.07
CA PRO A 225 -21.79 4.35 4.30
C PRO A 225 -20.26 4.42 4.16
N SER A 226 -19.79 5.18 3.17
CA SER A 226 -18.37 5.42 2.91
C SER A 226 -17.66 6.24 3.99
N PHE A 227 -18.36 7.07 4.77
CA PHE A 227 -17.70 7.90 5.77
C PHE A 227 -17.25 7.11 6.99
N ILE A 228 -18.12 6.26 7.55
CA ILE A 228 -17.76 5.39 8.68
C ILE A 228 -16.66 4.41 8.27
N GLN A 229 -16.75 3.88 7.06
CA GLN A 229 -15.72 3.03 6.47
C GLN A 229 -14.39 3.78 6.31
N ASN A 230 -14.39 5.00 5.78
CA ASN A 230 -13.19 5.83 5.67
C ASN A 230 -12.61 6.22 7.02
N LEU A 231 -13.45 6.47 8.02
CA LEU A 231 -12.98 6.70 9.39
C LEU A 231 -12.27 5.45 9.94
N ARG A 232 -12.85 4.26 9.72
CA ARG A 232 -12.21 2.99 10.10
C ARG A 232 -10.88 2.78 9.38
N HIS A 233 -10.82 3.01 8.06
CA HIS A 233 -9.56 2.90 7.31
C HIS A 233 -8.52 3.92 7.78
N LEU A 234 -8.93 5.15 8.14
CA LEU A 234 -8.03 6.13 8.73
C LEU A 234 -7.51 5.66 10.11
N CYS A 235 -8.35 5.07 10.95
CA CYS A 235 -7.90 4.46 12.21
C CYS A 235 -6.91 3.31 11.96
N ALA A 236 -7.18 2.46 10.97
CA ALA A 236 -6.26 1.39 10.57
C ALA A 236 -4.94 1.94 10.04
N PHE A 237 -4.99 2.99 9.22
CA PHE A 237 -3.82 3.70 8.71
C PHE A 237 -2.97 4.29 9.85
N PHE A 238 -3.57 5.00 10.81
CA PHE A 238 -2.82 5.50 11.96
C PHE A 238 -2.22 4.37 12.81
N SER A 239 -2.95 3.26 12.98
CA SER A 239 -2.40 2.05 13.61
C SER A 239 -1.17 1.51 12.84
N CYS A 240 -1.20 1.45 11.50
CA CYS A 240 -0.03 1.13 10.68
C CYS A 240 1.13 2.08 10.95
N ILE A 241 0.93 3.41 10.91
CA ILE A 241 1.98 4.40 11.17
C ILE A 241 2.66 4.11 12.51
N PHE A 242 1.87 3.95 13.58
CA PHE A 242 2.38 3.70 14.91
C PHE A 242 3.18 2.39 15.01
N LEU A 243 2.70 1.31 14.39
CA LEU A 243 3.40 0.03 14.38
C LEU A 243 4.70 0.11 13.58
N TRP A 244 4.66 0.63 12.35
CA TRP A 244 5.82 0.75 11.48
C TRP A 244 6.89 1.64 12.09
N ARG A 245 6.51 2.83 12.58
CA ARG A 245 7.42 3.75 13.27
C ARG A 245 8.05 3.09 14.49
N GLY A 246 7.26 2.44 15.33
CA GLY A 246 7.75 1.75 16.52
C GLY A 246 8.78 0.67 16.18
N TYR A 247 8.52 -0.14 15.15
CA TYR A 247 9.46 -1.16 14.70
C TYR A 247 10.72 -0.60 14.05
N TRP A 248 10.60 0.48 13.27
CA TRP A 248 11.74 1.12 12.61
C TRP A 248 12.69 1.73 13.64
N ILE A 249 12.16 2.45 14.64
CA ILE A 249 12.98 3.01 15.72
C ILE A 249 13.71 1.90 16.49
N LEU A 250 13.04 0.79 16.85
CA LEU A 250 13.71 -0.32 17.53
C LEU A 250 14.76 -1.00 16.64
N PHE A 251 14.50 -1.10 15.34
CA PHE A 251 15.47 -1.64 14.39
C PHE A 251 16.71 -0.75 14.34
N ASP A 252 16.56 0.56 14.22
CA ASP A 252 17.68 1.49 14.12
C ASP A 252 18.45 1.58 15.46
N ALA A 253 17.74 1.66 16.58
CA ALA A 253 18.36 1.78 17.90
C ALA A 253 19.12 0.51 18.34
N HIS A 254 18.63 -0.69 17.97
CA HIS A 254 19.14 -1.95 18.52
C HIS A 254 19.71 -2.94 17.52
N ILE A 255 19.26 -2.93 16.26
CA ILE A 255 19.73 -3.86 15.23
C ILE A 255 20.81 -3.20 14.38
N ALA A 256 20.59 -1.96 13.93
CA ALA A 256 21.56 -1.24 13.11
C ALA A 256 22.86 -0.88 13.88
N THR A 257 22.79 -0.81 15.21
CA THR A 257 23.93 -0.50 16.09
C THR A 257 24.78 -1.71 16.48
N ILE A 258 24.37 -2.93 16.10
CA ILE A 258 25.15 -4.14 16.37
C ILE A 258 26.49 -4.04 15.63
N SER A 259 27.59 -4.41 16.30
CA SER A 259 28.97 -4.24 15.78
C SER A 259 29.15 -4.78 14.36
N PHE A 260 28.61 -5.97 14.07
CA PHE A 260 28.63 -6.58 12.73
C PHE A 260 27.94 -5.70 11.66
N VAL A 261 26.80 -5.10 12.02
CA VAL A 261 26.02 -4.23 11.12
C VAL A 261 26.74 -2.91 10.91
N HIS A 262 27.31 -2.35 11.96
CA HIS A 262 28.09 -1.11 11.89
C HIS A 262 29.38 -1.27 11.06
N GLU A 263 30.06 -2.42 11.16
CA GLU A 263 31.29 -2.69 10.37
C GLU A 263 31.00 -2.95 8.89
N SER A 264 29.85 -3.55 8.58
CA SER A 264 29.47 -3.95 7.20
C SER A 264 27.98 -3.67 6.91
N PRO A 265 27.57 -2.40 6.80
CA PRO A 265 26.16 -2.02 6.72
C PRO A 265 25.48 -2.58 5.46
N TYR A 266 26.12 -2.43 4.30
CA TYR A 266 25.56 -2.92 3.03
C TYR A 266 25.30 -4.42 3.05
N THR A 267 26.27 -5.22 3.52
CA THR A 267 26.13 -6.68 3.61
C THR A 267 25.01 -7.06 4.57
N SER A 268 24.93 -6.41 5.71
CA SER A 268 23.91 -6.67 6.72
C SER A 268 22.49 -6.35 6.24
N TYR A 269 22.32 -5.22 5.53
CA TYR A 269 21.03 -4.87 4.96
C TYR A 269 20.61 -5.80 3.82
N VAL A 270 21.54 -6.20 2.94
CA VAL A 270 21.26 -7.19 1.89
C VAL A 270 20.86 -8.53 2.50
N ILE A 271 21.53 -8.98 3.55
CA ILE A 271 21.15 -10.17 4.31
C ILE A 271 19.74 -10.01 4.90
N GLY A 272 19.43 -8.86 5.51
CA GLY A 272 18.12 -8.56 6.08
C GLY A 272 16.99 -8.62 5.04
N ILE A 273 17.21 -8.07 3.85
CA ILE A 273 16.29 -8.14 2.71
C ILE A 273 16.09 -9.60 2.27
N ILE A 274 17.18 -10.33 2.01
CA ILE A 274 17.12 -11.71 1.49
C ILE A 274 16.46 -12.66 2.50
N ILE A 275 16.87 -12.63 3.77
CA ILE A 275 16.31 -13.51 4.81
C ILE A 275 14.83 -13.21 5.00
N SER A 276 14.44 -11.93 5.09
CA SER A 276 13.03 -11.57 5.24
C SER A 276 12.20 -12.04 4.05
N PHE A 277 12.71 -11.84 2.84
CA PHE A 277 12.03 -12.28 1.62
C PHE A 277 11.86 -13.79 1.59
N ILE A 278 12.92 -14.57 1.85
CA ILE A 278 12.86 -16.04 1.91
C ILE A 278 11.83 -16.52 2.93
N ILE A 279 11.82 -15.94 4.14
CA ILE A 279 10.84 -16.29 5.18
C ILE A 279 9.41 -16.03 4.67
N LEU A 280 9.16 -14.87 4.08
CA LEU A 280 7.84 -14.52 3.57
C LEU A 280 7.42 -15.40 2.38
N SER A 281 8.35 -15.76 1.49
CA SER A 281 8.11 -16.70 0.38
C SER A 281 7.79 -18.11 0.88
N ILE A 282 8.47 -18.58 1.93
CA ILE A 282 8.16 -19.86 2.58
C ILE A 282 6.75 -19.82 3.20
N MET A 283 6.39 -18.68 3.80
CA MET A 283 5.05 -18.44 4.35
C MET A 283 3.99 -18.15 3.27
N LYS A 284 4.37 -18.08 1.99
CA LYS A 284 3.51 -17.74 0.84
C LYS A 284 2.80 -16.38 0.96
N ILE A 285 3.47 -15.42 1.59
CA ILE A 285 2.97 -14.05 1.79
C ILE A 285 3.99 -13.00 1.36
N ALA A 286 4.94 -13.37 0.48
CA ALA A 286 5.96 -12.44 0.00
C ALA A 286 5.36 -11.21 -0.67
N SER A 287 4.24 -11.36 -1.37
CA SER A 287 3.50 -10.26 -1.96
C SER A 287 3.11 -9.17 -0.97
N SER A 288 2.93 -9.48 0.32
CA SER A 288 2.58 -8.53 1.40
C SER A 288 3.56 -7.37 1.57
N ILE A 289 4.75 -7.45 0.98
CA ILE A 289 5.75 -6.37 1.01
C ILE A 289 5.56 -5.34 -0.12
N ASN A 290 4.74 -5.61 -1.12
CA ASN A 290 4.43 -4.67 -2.19
C ASN A 290 3.28 -3.76 -1.74
N GLY A 291 3.47 -2.44 -1.75
CA GLY A 291 2.40 -1.47 -1.44
C GLY A 291 2.00 -0.67 -2.67
N PRO A 292 0.76 -0.18 -2.82
CA PRO A 292 -0.47 -0.45 -2.07
C PRO A 292 -1.24 -1.65 -2.65
N MET A 293 -1.85 -2.43 -1.77
CA MET A 293 -2.57 -3.67 -2.08
C MET A 293 -4.04 -3.46 -2.43
N SER A 294 -4.42 -2.27 -2.86
CA SER A 294 -5.83 -1.93 -3.14
C SER A 294 -6.44 -2.68 -4.33
N HIS A 295 -5.67 -3.57 -4.95
CA HIS A 295 -6.03 -4.41 -6.08
C HIS A 295 -6.24 -5.89 -5.71
N ILE A 296 -6.14 -6.26 -4.42
CA ILE A 296 -6.39 -7.65 -3.99
C ILE A 296 -7.88 -7.89 -3.89
N ASN A 297 -8.38 -8.66 -4.86
CA ASN A 297 -9.80 -8.92 -5.06
C ASN A 297 -10.36 -10.10 -4.25
N ASP A 298 -9.51 -10.90 -3.61
CA ASP A 298 -9.98 -11.98 -2.72
C ASP A 298 -9.72 -11.61 -1.27
N ASP A 299 -10.70 -10.92 -0.71
CA ASP A 299 -11.05 -11.24 0.64
C ASP A 299 -12.04 -12.40 0.63
N GLU A 300 -11.54 -13.63 0.53
CA GLU A 300 -12.33 -14.86 0.66
C GLU A 300 -13.18 -14.85 1.95
N TYR A 301 -12.79 -14.03 2.95
CA TYR A 301 -13.45 -13.85 4.24
C TYR A 301 -14.19 -12.51 4.39
N ASN A 302 -14.23 -11.62 3.38
CA ASN A 302 -14.74 -10.25 3.47
C ASN A 302 -14.23 -9.45 4.69
N LEU A 303 -13.02 -9.68 5.18
CA LEU A 303 -12.34 -8.88 6.21
C LEU A 303 -12.32 -7.37 5.81
N PHE A 304 -12.02 -7.03 4.56
CA PHE A 304 -12.04 -5.69 3.98
C PHE A 304 -12.98 -5.71 2.78
N PRO A 305 -14.20 -5.15 2.90
CA PRO A 305 -15.13 -5.14 1.79
C PRO A 305 -14.58 -4.31 0.63
N LEU A 306 -14.71 -4.89 -0.56
CA LEU A 306 -14.46 -4.27 -1.86
C LEU A 306 -15.18 -2.93 -2.00
N TYR A 307 -14.43 -1.85 -2.26
CA TYR A 307 -14.99 -0.58 -2.70
C TYR A 307 -14.80 -0.44 -4.21
N SER A 308 -15.75 -0.95 -4.98
CA SER A 308 -15.74 -0.90 -6.46
C SER A 308 -15.88 0.52 -7.07
N ASN A 309 -15.54 1.58 -6.33
CA ASN A 309 -16.20 2.86 -6.50
C ASN A 309 -15.24 4.05 -6.52
N CYS A 310 -14.31 4.07 -7.47
CA CYS A 310 -13.66 5.33 -7.85
C CYS A 310 -14.72 6.36 -8.25
N PHE A 311 -14.72 7.51 -7.57
CA PHE A 311 -15.71 8.57 -7.76
C PHE A 311 -15.67 9.13 -9.19
N LEU A 312 -14.49 9.13 -9.83
CA LEU A 312 -14.31 9.54 -11.22
C LEU A 312 -15.09 8.63 -12.17
N VAL A 313 -15.08 7.33 -11.92
CA VAL A 313 -15.76 6.33 -12.77
C VAL A 313 -17.26 6.43 -12.60
N LYS A 314 -17.74 6.64 -11.36
CA LYS A 314 -19.14 7.01 -11.11
C LYS A 314 -19.52 8.31 -11.80
N TRP A 315 -18.65 9.32 -11.82
CA TRP A 315 -18.92 10.60 -12.48
C TRP A 315 -18.98 10.45 -14.01
N PHE A 316 -18.05 9.73 -14.62
CA PHE A 316 -18.07 9.41 -16.05
C PHE A 316 -19.30 8.57 -16.43
N ASN A 317 -19.68 7.58 -15.61
CA ASN A 317 -20.86 6.75 -15.84
C ASN A 317 -22.18 7.50 -15.60
N ARG A 318 -22.26 8.38 -14.58
CA ARG A 318 -23.41 9.27 -14.32
C ARG A 318 -23.70 10.21 -15.49
N LYS A 319 -22.64 10.65 -16.18
CA LYS A 319 -22.78 11.50 -17.37
C LYS A 319 -23.32 10.73 -18.58
N LYS A 320 -23.27 9.40 -18.55
CA LYS A 320 -23.58 8.52 -19.68
C LYS A 320 -25.02 7.97 -19.64
N ASN A 321 -25.55 7.63 -18.46
CA ASN A 321 -26.91 7.08 -18.29
C ASN A 321 -27.64 7.70 -17.07
N PRO A 322 -28.46 8.76 -17.25
CA PRO A 322 -29.27 9.32 -16.16
C PRO A 322 -30.44 8.41 -15.72
N ASN A 323 -30.85 7.45 -16.56
CA ASN A 323 -32.13 6.74 -16.44
C ASN A 323 -32.06 5.31 -15.85
N GLU A 324 -30.88 4.76 -15.57
CA GLU A 324 -30.74 3.41 -14.99
C GLU A 324 -30.93 3.34 -13.47
N LEU A 325 -31.18 4.48 -12.81
CA LEU A 325 -31.22 4.56 -11.35
C LEU A 325 -32.48 3.91 -10.72
N SER A 326 -33.55 3.68 -11.48
CA SER A 326 -34.81 3.14 -10.93
C SER A 326 -34.92 1.62 -10.96
N SER A 327 -34.07 0.91 -11.72
CA SER A 327 -34.14 -0.56 -11.88
C SER A 327 -33.08 -1.33 -11.07
N GLY A 328 -32.05 -0.66 -10.55
CA GLY A 328 -31.00 -1.28 -9.75
C GLY A 328 -31.39 -1.58 -8.29
N LEU A 329 -32.35 -0.83 -7.73
CA LEU A 329 -32.81 -1.03 -6.35
C LEU A 329 -33.71 -2.26 -6.16
N SER A 330 -34.32 -2.80 -7.22
CA SER A 330 -35.17 -4.00 -7.14
C SER A 330 -34.44 -5.32 -7.41
N LYS A 331 -33.18 -5.28 -7.88
CA LYS A 331 -32.39 -6.49 -8.18
C LYS A 331 -31.46 -6.95 -7.05
N ILE A 332 -31.27 -6.12 -6.01
CA ILE A 332 -30.41 -6.45 -4.86
C ILE A 332 -31.07 -7.49 -3.93
N THR A 333 -32.37 -7.76 -4.06
CA THR A 333 -33.09 -8.70 -3.19
C THR A 333 -33.07 -10.16 -3.63
N ASN A 334 -32.56 -10.51 -4.82
CA ASN A 334 -32.61 -11.89 -5.34
C ASN A 334 -31.24 -12.36 -5.89
N VAL A 335 -30.24 -12.51 -5.03
CA VAL A 335 -29.07 -13.34 -5.34
C VAL A 335 -29.14 -14.58 -4.46
N GLU A 336 -29.53 -15.70 -5.07
CA GLU A 336 -29.49 -17.03 -4.45
C GLU A 336 -28.04 -17.42 -4.08
N PRO A 337 -27.84 -18.18 -2.99
CA PRO A 337 -26.50 -18.61 -2.58
C PRO A 337 -25.94 -19.58 -3.61
N PHE A 338 -24.84 -19.20 -4.28
CA PHE A 338 -24.11 -20.12 -5.14
C PHE A 338 -23.50 -21.24 -4.28
N ILE A 339 -23.93 -22.45 -4.59
CA ILE A 339 -23.55 -23.71 -3.97
C ILE A 339 -22.07 -23.99 -4.22
N ILE A 340 -21.39 -24.30 -3.11
CA ILE A 340 -20.02 -24.81 -3.00
C ILE A 340 -19.86 -26.06 -3.85
N VAL A 341 -18.87 -26.09 -4.76
CA VAL A 341 -18.29 -27.33 -5.26
C VAL A 341 -16.89 -27.45 -4.66
N SER A 342 -16.78 -28.32 -3.68
CA SER A 342 -15.56 -28.75 -3.00
C SER A 342 -14.56 -29.40 -3.96
N PHE A 343 -13.29 -29.02 -3.88
CA PHE A 343 -12.14 -29.90 -4.06
C PHE A 343 -10.93 -29.43 -3.24
#